data_AF-A0A3D3LG53-F1
#
_entry.id   AF-A0A3D3LG53-F1
#
_cell.length_a   1.000
_cell.length_b   1.000
_cell.length_c   1.000
_cell.angle_alpha   90.00
_cell.angle_beta   90.00
_cell.angle_gamma   90.00
#
_symmetry.space_group_name_H-M   'P 1'
#
loop_
_entity.id
_entity.type
_entity.pdbx_description
1 polymer ?
#
loop_
_entity_poly.entity_id
_entity_poly.type
_entity_poly.pdbx_seq_one_letter_code
_entity_poly.pdbx_strand_id
1 'polypeptide(L)'
;MNQVIEIAFKVSTPLALGGLLAAFAFYIFKAIIEKKIFPKLTAKLSGTILLAIINRIFVLALVAMILGFFGYALAFFAKKYAPSVSISFPEGMTLGAAIEMTEIAGGHTVVIQDCAEAVLAAKIQAGQMSGATFKDILHTLQHRLVNPAPAVRYRVTHDESTDTYEIHCDE
;
A
#
# COMPACT_ATOMS: atom_id res chain seq x y z
N MET A 1 5.14 5.75 19.10
CA MET A 1 4.38 4.48 19.05
C MET A 1 4.35 3.86 17.64
N ASN A 2 4.41 4.67 16.57
CA ASN A 2 4.36 4.17 15.18
C ASN A 2 5.62 3.38 14.74
N GLN A 3 6.81 3.69 15.28
CA GLN A 3 8.06 3.03 14.88
C GLN A 3 8.18 1.56 15.36
N VAL A 4 7.52 1.17 16.44
CA VAL A 4 7.55 -0.23 16.94
C VAL A 4 6.69 -1.13 16.07
N ILE A 5 5.58 -0.59 15.56
CA ILE A 5 4.69 -1.28 14.61
C ILE A 5 5.39 -1.41 13.26
N GLU A 6 6.08 -0.37 12.80
CA GLU A 6 6.85 -0.38 11.55
C GLU A 6 7.99 -1.42 11.58
N ILE A 7 8.71 -1.56 12.69
CA ILE A 7 9.75 -2.59 12.86
C ILE A 7 9.14 -3.99 12.99
N ALA A 8 8.00 -4.13 13.65
CA ALA A 8 7.28 -5.41 13.71
C ALA A 8 6.82 -5.86 12.32
N PHE A 9 6.39 -4.94 11.45
CA PHE A 9 6.06 -5.25 10.05
C PHE A 9 7.31 -5.50 9.17
N LYS A 10 8.47 -4.92 9.52
CA LYS A 10 9.74 -5.12 8.80
C LYS A 10 10.46 -6.43 9.18
N VAL A 11 10.25 -6.93 10.39
CA VAL A 11 10.98 -8.10 10.96
C VAL A 11 10.10 -9.35 11.10
N SER A 12 8.77 -9.21 11.18
CA SER A 12 7.83 -10.35 11.17
C SER A 12 7.60 -10.83 9.75
N THR A 13 8.68 -11.27 9.12
CA THR A 13 8.61 -12.00 7.85
C THR A 13 7.62 -13.14 7.99
N PRO A 14 6.77 -13.42 6.99
CA PRO A 14 5.87 -14.58 7.00
C PRO A 14 6.57 -15.89 7.39
N LEU A 15 7.87 -15.97 7.13
CA LEU A 15 8.77 -17.04 7.55
C LEU A 15 8.90 -17.18 9.09
N ALA A 16 9.07 -16.07 9.83
CA ALA A 16 9.17 -16.09 11.29
C ALA A 16 7.84 -16.53 11.95
N LEU A 17 6.70 -16.09 11.40
CA LEU A 17 5.37 -16.55 11.85
C LEU A 17 5.16 -18.05 11.55
N GLY A 18 5.63 -18.51 10.39
CA GLY A 18 5.66 -19.93 10.04
C GLY A 18 6.51 -20.76 11.00
N GLY A 19 7.70 -20.26 11.37
CA GLY A 19 8.58 -20.88 12.35
C GLY A 19 7.95 -20.96 13.75
N LEU A 20 7.27 -19.90 14.19
CA LEU A 20 6.55 -19.87 15.47
C LEU A 20 5.42 -20.91 15.50
N LEU A 21 4.60 -20.99 14.45
CA LEU A 21 3.54 -21.99 14.33
C LEU A 21 4.09 -23.42 14.32
N ALA A 22 5.20 -23.65 13.61
CA ALA A 22 5.87 -24.96 13.59
C ALA A 22 6.39 -25.35 14.99
N ALA A 23 6.97 -24.41 15.74
CA ALA A 23 7.42 -24.64 17.10
C ALA A 23 6.26 -24.99 18.04
N PHE A 24 5.13 -24.30 17.90
CA PHE A 24 3.92 -24.58 18.69
C PHE A 24 3.36 -25.97 18.39
N ALA A 25 3.26 -26.32 17.11
CA ALA A 25 2.82 -27.65 16.68
C ALA A 25 3.76 -28.75 17.19
N PHE A 26 5.08 -28.54 17.10
CA PHE A 26 6.08 -29.47 17.64
C PHE A 26 5.89 -29.70 19.15
N TYR A 27 5.65 -28.64 19.91
CA TYR A 27 5.41 -28.75 21.35
C TYR A 27 4.14 -29.56 21.67
N ILE A 28 3.07 -29.35 20.90
CA ILE A 28 1.83 -30.13 21.03
C ILE A 28 2.12 -31.61 20.75
N PHE A 29 2.82 -31.94 19.66
CA PHE A 29 3.17 -33.33 19.35
C PHE A 29 4.05 -33.95 20.44
N LYS A 30 5.05 -33.22 20.95
CA LYS A 30 5.89 -33.66 22.07
C LYS A 30 5.04 -34.00 23.30
N ALA A 31 4.12 -33.11 23.69
CA ALA A 31 3.25 -33.31 24.84
C ALA A 31 2.32 -34.54 24.69
N ILE A 32 1.84 -34.81 23.47
CA ILE A 32 1.02 -36.00 23.18
C ILE A 32 1.85 -37.29 23.32
N ILE A 33 3.10 -37.29 22.83
CA ILE A 33 3.99 -38.46 22.89
C ILE A 33 4.36 -38.78 24.35
N GLU A 34 4.65 -37.77 25.17
CA GLU A 34 5.03 -37.95 26.58
C GLU A 34 3.91 -38.59 27.42
N LYS A 35 2.64 -38.37 27.06
CA LYS A 35 1.48 -38.96 27.76
C LYS A 35 1.29 -40.46 27.49
N LYS A 36 2.14 -41.10 26.66
CA LYS A 36 2.09 -42.55 26.33
C LYS A 36 0.69 -43.04 25.91
N ILE A 37 -0.10 -42.17 25.28
CA ILE A 37 -1.48 -42.48 24.85
C ILE A 37 -1.49 -43.54 23.74
N PHE A 38 -0.38 -43.67 23.00
CA PHE A 38 -0.30 -44.63 21.91
C PHE A 38 0.16 -46.01 22.41
N PRO A 39 -0.61 -47.08 22.15
CA PRO A 39 -0.18 -48.45 22.37
C PRO A 39 1.04 -48.78 21.49
N LYS A 40 1.85 -49.76 21.89
CA LYS A 40 3.13 -50.12 21.24
C LYS A 40 2.98 -50.15 19.71
N LEU A 41 3.60 -49.17 19.04
CA LEU A 41 3.55 -49.01 17.60
C LEU A 41 4.26 -50.19 16.95
N THR A 42 3.49 -51.12 16.38
CA THR A 42 4.02 -52.11 15.45
C THR A 42 4.51 -51.37 14.19
N ALA A 43 5.60 -51.83 13.57
CA ALA A 43 6.21 -51.18 12.41
C ALA A 43 5.19 -50.87 11.29
N LYS A 44 4.20 -51.76 11.11
CA LYS A 44 3.11 -51.59 10.15
C LYS A 44 2.18 -50.40 10.46
N LEU A 45 1.88 -50.13 11.74
CA LEU A 45 1.01 -49.02 12.12
C LEU A 45 1.73 -47.66 11.97
N SER A 46 3.03 -47.63 12.29
CA SER A 46 3.85 -46.41 12.19
C SER A 46 3.96 -45.90 10.75
N GLY A 47 4.10 -46.81 9.78
CA GLY A 47 4.14 -46.45 8.35
C GLY A 47 2.85 -45.81 7.88
N THR A 48 1.69 -46.38 8.25
CA THR A 48 0.38 -45.84 7.86
C THR A 48 0.14 -44.45 8.45
N ILE A 49 0.52 -44.23 9.72
CA ILE A 49 0.37 -42.93 10.38
C ILE A 49 1.28 -41.88 9.72
N LEU A 50 2.55 -42.23 9.47
CA LEU A 50 3.49 -41.33 8.80
C LEU A 50 2.98 -40.91 7.41
N LEU A 51 2.49 -41.87 6.64
CA LEU A 51 1.97 -41.63 5.30
C LEU A 51 0.71 -40.74 5.32
N ALA A 52 -0.16 -40.92 6.32
CA ALA A 52 -1.32 -40.06 6.53
C ALA A 52 -0.93 -38.61 6.91
N ILE A 53 0.11 -38.43 7.75
CA ILE A 53 0.63 -37.11 8.13
C ILE A 53 1.22 -36.41 6.90
N ILE A 54 2.09 -37.09 6.16
CA ILE A 54 2.72 -36.55 4.94
C ILE A 54 1.65 -36.10 3.95
N ASN A 55 0.64 -36.95 3.69
CA ASN A 55 -0.42 -36.63 2.73
C ASN A 55 -1.23 -35.40 3.16
N ARG A 56 -1.55 -35.27 4.46
CA ARG A 56 -2.26 -34.08 4.98
C ARG A 56 -1.41 -32.82 4.90
N ILE A 57 -0.13 -32.87 5.28
CA ILE A 57 0.77 -31.72 5.19
C ILE A 57 0.93 -31.27 3.74
N PHE A 58 1.08 -32.23 2.82
CA PHE A 58 1.20 -31.94 1.39
C PHE A 58 -0.04 -31.22 0.85
N VAL A 59 -1.25 -31.71 1.16
CA VAL A 59 -2.50 -31.06 0.74
C VAL A 59 -2.63 -29.65 1.33
N LEU A 60 -2.30 -29.48 2.62
CA LEU A 60 -2.35 -28.16 3.27
C LEU A 60 -1.34 -27.19 2.65
N ALA A 61 -0.12 -27.64 2.35
CA ALA A 61 0.91 -26.83 1.70
C ALA A 61 0.47 -26.39 0.29
N LEU A 62 -0.17 -27.29 -0.47
CA LEU A 62 -0.69 -27.00 -1.79
C LEU A 62 -1.83 -25.95 -1.74
N VAL A 63 -2.75 -26.09 -0.78
CA VAL A 63 -3.80 -25.10 -0.54
C VAL A 63 -3.19 -23.74 -0.15
N ALA A 64 -2.23 -23.72 0.76
CA ALA A 64 -1.56 -22.48 1.17
C ALA A 64 -0.84 -21.78 0.00
N MET A 65 -0.17 -22.54 -0.87
CA MET A 65 0.47 -22.01 -2.08
C MET A 65 -0.55 -21.38 -3.02
N ILE A 66 -1.69 -22.03 -3.23
CA ILE A 66 -2.78 -21.50 -4.07
C ILE A 66 -3.36 -20.22 -3.45
N LEU A 67 -3.64 -20.20 -2.15
CA LEU A 67 -4.13 -19.00 -1.45
C LEU A 67 -3.12 -17.85 -1.52
N GLY A 68 -1.83 -18.14 -1.33
CA GLY A 68 -0.76 -17.15 -1.47
C GLY A 68 -0.70 -16.56 -2.87
N PHE A 69 -0.86 -17.40 -3.90
CA PHE A 69 -0.94 -16.95 -5.28
C PHE A 69 -2.16 -16.04 -5.53
N PHE A 70 -3.34 -16.43 -5.04
CA PHE A 70 -4.54 -15.58 -5.16
C PHE A 70 -4.39 -14.23 -4.45
N GLY A 71 -3.79 -14.22 -3.25
CA GLY A 71 -3.50 -12.97 -2.54
C GLY A 71 -2.60 -12.04 -3.34
N TYR A 72 -1.55 -12.60 -3.96
CA TYR A 72 -0.64 -11.83 -4.83
C TYR A 72 -1.34 -11.32 -6.10
N ALA A 73 -2.11 -12.18 -6.77
CA ALA A 73 -2.85 -11.82 -7.97
C ALA A 73 -3.87 -10.70 -7.69
N LEU A 74 -4.63 -10.80 -6.59
CA LEU A 74 -5.58 -9.76 -6.19
C LEU A 74 -4.90 -8.42 -5.92
N ALA A 75 -3.77 -8.40 -5.21
CA ALA A 75 -3.01 -7.18 -4.98
C ALA A 75 -2.55 -6.52 -6.29
N PHE A 76 -2.16 -7.33 -7.28
CA PHE A 76 -1.80 -6.85 -8.61
C PHE A 76 -2.98 -6.20 -9.35
N PHE A 77 -4.17 -6.79 -9.27
CA PHE A 77 -5.38 -6.21 -9.88
C PHE A 77 -5.89 -4.99 -9.11
N ALA A 78 -5.80 -4.98 -7.78
CA ALA A 78 -6.23 -3.86 -6.95
C ALA A 78 -5.47 -2.55 -7.28
N LYS A 79 -4.19 -2.63 -7.64
CA LYS A 79 -3.42 -1.45 -8.10
C LYS A 79 -3.99 -0.77 -9.34
N LYS A 80 -4.76 -1.48 -10.18
CA LYS A 80 -5.43 -0.88 -11.35
C LYS A 80 -6.70 -0.10 -10.99
N TYR A 81 -7.24 -0.31 -9.80
CA TYR A 81 -8.41 0.38 -9.28
C TYR A 81 -8.00 1.37 -8.19
N ALA A 82 -7.01 2.21 -8.47
CA ALA A 82 -6.77 3.37 -7.63
C ALA A 82 -8.07 4.19 -7.60
N PRO A 83 -8.63 4.53 -6.42
CA PRO A 83 -9.84 5.32 -6.34
C PRO A 83 -9.59 6.64 -7.06
N SER A 84 -10.45 6.99 -8.02
CA SER A 84 -10.34 8.28 -8.69
C SER A 84 -10.57 9.37 -7.65
N VAL A 85 -9.54 10.17 -7.40
CA VAL A 85 -9.63 11.28 -6.47
C VAL A 85 -10.43 12.37 -7.16
N SER A 86 -11.53 12.79 -6.53
CA SER A 86 -12.36 13.87 -7.05
C SER A 86 -12.43 15.02 -6.06
N ILE A 87 -12.03 16.20 -6.52
CA ILE A 87 -11.96 17.42 -5.71
C ILE A 87 -12.78 18.49 -6.44
N SER A 88 -13.63 19.18 -5.68
CA SER A 88 -14.43 20.29 -6.19
C SER A 88 -13.80 21.60 -5.76
N PHE A 89 -13.47 22.45 -6.72
CA PHE A 89 -12.86 23.75 -6.45
C PHE A 89 -13.93 24.86 -6.53
N PRO A 90 -14.06 25.70 -5.49
CA PRO A 90 -14.95 26.85 -5.51
C PRO A 90 -14.46 27.94 -6.47
N GLU A 91 -15.37 28.81 -6.88
CA GLU A 91 -15.06 29.90 -7.79
C GLU A 91 -14.13 30.94 -7.17
N GLY A 92 -13.12 31.37 -7.93
CA GLY A 92 -12.18 32.41 -7.52
C GLY A 92 -11.08 31.96 -6.55
N MET A 93 -10.94 30.66 -6.31
CA MET A 93 -9.84 30.10 -5.51
C MET A 93 -8.49 30.35 -6.20
N THR A 94 -7.46 30.68 -5.42
CA THR A 94 -6.08 30.84 -5.88
C THR A 94 -5.39 29.49 -5.98
N LEU A 95 -4.39 29.35 -6.86
CA LEU A 95 -3.61 28.12 -7.02
C LEU A 95 -2.99 27.64 -5.69
N GLY A 96 -2.43 28.55 -4.89
CA GLY A 96 -1.86 28.20 -3.58
C GLY A 96 -2.90 27.56 -2.64
N ALA A 97 -4.07 28.18 -2.49
CA ALA A 97 -5.18 27.64 -1.69
C ALA A 97 -5.73 26.31 -2.26
N ALA A 98 -5.73 26.14 -3.58
CA ALA A 98 -6.14 24.89 -4.21
C ALA A 98 -5.18 23.75 -3.88
N ILE A 99 -3.86 24.03 -3.91
CA ILE A 99 -2.82 23.07 -3.53
C ILE A 99 -2.96 22.69 -2.06
N GLU A 100 -3.12 23.66 -1.16
CA GLU A 100 -3.33 23.41 0.27
C GLU A 100 -4.60 22.56 0.54
N MET A 101 -5.70 22.85 -0.16
CA MET A 101 -6.91 22.04 -0.07
C MET A 101 -6.69 20.60 -0.56
N THR A 102 -5.89 20.43 -1.62
CA THR A 102 -5.56 19.09 -2.14
C THR A 102 -4.67 18.31 -1.18
N GLU A 103 -3.78 18.98 -0.43
CA GLU A 103 -2.93 18.38 0.62
C GLU A 103 -3.79 17.74 1.71
N ILE A 104 -4.78 18.49 2.20
CA ILE A 104 -5.72 18.05 3.24
C ILE A 104 -6.60 16.89 2.76
N ALA A 105 -7.07 16.95 1.51
CA ALA A 105 -7.97 15.93 0.96
C ALA A 105 -7.24 14.63 0.59
N GLY A 106 -5.99 14.72 0.11
CA GLY A 106 -5.19 13.58 -0.34
C GLY A 106 -4.36 12.94 0.76
N GLY A 107 -4.05 13.66 1.84
CA GLY A 107 -3.11 13.19 2.87
C GLY A 107 -1.66 13.11 2.39
N HIS A 108 -1.35 13.72 1.25
CA HIS A 108 0.00 13.81 0.68
C HIS A 108 0.58 15.19 0.98
N THR A 109 1.87 15.29 1.26
CA THR A 109 2.55 16.59 1.43
C THR A 109 2.93 17.16 0.07
N VAL A 110 2.64 18.45 -0.15
CA VAL A 110 3.03 19.15 -1.39
C VAL A 110 4.05 20.23 -1.07
N VAL A 111 5.22 20.16 -1.69
CA VAL A 111 6.29 21.15 -1.56
C VAL A 111 6.37 21.95 -2.85
N ILE A 112 6.23 23.27 -2.74
CA ILE A 112 6.32 24.18 -3.87
C ILE A 112 7.74 24.77 -3.89
N GLN A 113 8.46 24.60 -4.98
CA GLN A 113 9.81 25.13 -5.19
C GLN A 113 9.81 26.09 -6.39
N ASP A 114 10.54 27.20 -6.23
CA ASP A 114 10.84 28.17 -7.29
C ASP A 114 9.61 28.81 -7.98
N CYS A 115 8.47 28.86 -7.29
CA CYS A 115 7.26 29.48 -7.83
C CYS A 115 7.13 30.95 -7.40
N ALA A 116 7.03 31.87 -8.37
CA ALA A 116 6.75 33.27 -8.10
C ALA A 116 5.38 33.48 -7.43
N GLU A 117 5.28 34.44 -6.52
CA GLU A 117 4.04 34.73 -5.77
C GLU A 117 2.84 35.04 -6.70
N ALA A 118 3.11 35.66 -7.86
CA ALA A 118 2.10 35.92 -8.88
C ALA A 118 1.46 34.63 -9.44
N VAL A 119 2.21 33.53 -9.51
CA VAL A 119 1.71 32.21 -9.94
C VAL A 119 0.80 31.61 -8.88
N LEU A 120 1.21 31.69 -7.61
CA LEU A 120 0.42 31.18 -6.49
C LEU A 120 -0.89 31.95 -6.29
N ALA A 121 -0.88 33.25 -6.60
CA ALA A 121 -2.05 34.12 -6.57
C ALA A 121 -2.97 33.96 -7.81
N ALA A 122 -2.56 33.21 -8.82
CA ALA A 122 -3.37 32.99 -10.02
C ALA A 122 -4.67 32.24 -9.68
N LYS A 123 -5.78 32.67 -10.28
CA LYS A 123 -7.10 32.07 -10.02
C LYS A 123 -7.29 30.82 -10.85
N ILE A 124 -7.91 29.80 -10.26
CA ILE A 124 -8.31 28.57 -10.97
C ILE A 124 -9.79 28.62 -11.36
N GLN A 125 -10.12 27.99 -12.48
CA GLN A 125 -11.50 27.82 -12.92
C GLN A 125 -12.25 26.87 -11.98
N ALA A 126 -13.45 27.28 -11.56
CA ALA A 126 -14.32 26.49 -10.70
C ALA A 126 -14.71 25.15 -11.34
N GLY A 127 -15.03 24.18 -10.49
CA GLY A 127 -15.66 22.93 -10.91
C GLY A 127 -14.96 21.68 -10.38
N GLN A 128 -15.57 20.54 -10.69
CA GLN A 128 -15.07 19.25 -10.26
C GLN A 128 -13.89 18.82 -11.14
N MET A 129 -12.85 18.26 -10.50
CA MET A 129 -11.77 17.55 -11.16
C MET A 129 -11.77 16.10 -10.72
N SER A 130 -11.31 15.23 -11.61
CA SER A 130 -11.09 13.82 -11.32
C SER A 130 -9.82 13.39 -12.02
N GLY A 131 -8.94 12.71 -11.29
CA GLY A 131 -7.70 12.14 -11.82
C GLY A 131 -7.54 10.69 -11.35
N ALA A 132 -6.82 9.88 -12.12
CA ALA A 132 -6.46 8.54 -11.70
C ALA A 132 -5.42 8.59 -10.56
N THR A 133 -4.58 9.62 -10.56
CA THR A 133 -3.58 9.89 -9.52
C THR A 133 -3.62 11.35 -9.07
N PHE A 134 -3.09 11.62 -7.88
CA PHE A 134 -2.92 12.99 -7.37
C PHE A 134 -2.04 13.84 -8.30
N LYS A 135 -1.02 13.21 -8.90
CA LYS A 135 -0.19 13.84 -9.94
C LYS A 135 -1.01 14.32 -11.14
N ASP A 136 -1.99 13.54 -11.59
CA ASP A 136 -2.86 13.93 -12.72
C ASP A 136 -3.73 15.13 -12.36
N ILE A 137 -4.20 15.21 -11.11
CA ILE A 137 -4.95 16.37 -10.60
C ILE A 137 -4.06 17.61 -10.62
N LEU A 138 -2.85 17.52 -10.07
CA LEU A 138 -1.90 18.62 -10.09
C LEU A 138 -1.53 19.03 -11.52
N HIS A 139 -1.36 18.09 -12.45
CA HIS A 139 -1.12 18.42 -13.86
C HIS A 139 -2.34 19.08 -14.53
N THR A 140 -3.56 18.66 -14.16
CA THR A 140 -4.80 19.24 -14.69
C THR A 140 -5.05 20.66 -14.17
N LEU A 141 -4.63 20.98 -12.93
CA LEU A 141 -4.72 22.33 -12.37
C LEU A 141 -4.04 23.37 -13.27
N GLN A 142 -2.91 23.02 -13.89
CA GLN A 142 -2.16 23.91 -14.77
C GLN A 142 -3.01 24.42 -15.93
N HIS A 143 -3.85 23.54 -16.49
CA HIS A 143 -4.72 23.86 -17.62
C HIS A 143 -5.97 24.67 -17.22
N ARG A 144 -6.25 24.81 -15.91
CA ARG A 144 -7.42 25.54 -15.39
C ARG A 144 -7.11 26.93 -14.86
N LEU A 145 -5.87 27.41 -14.99
CA LEU A 145 -5.50 28.76 -14.59
C LEU A 145 -6.18 29.81 -15.47
N VAL A 146 -6.92 30.73 -14.86
CA VAL A 146 -7.63 31.83 -15.53
C VAL A 146 -6.75 33.08 -15.49
N ASN A 147 -6.45 33.64 -16.67
CA ASN A 147 -5.53 34.77 -16.86
C ASN A 147 -4.13 34.53 -16.27
N PRO A 148 -3.42 33.45 -16.68
CA PRO A 148 -2.03 33.32 -16.27
C PRO A 148 -1.22 34.47 -16.87
N ALA A 149 -0.56 35.26 -16.01
CA ALA A 149 0.65 35.96 -16.42
C ALA A 149 1.63 34.92 -17.02
N PRO A 150 2.54 35.30 -17.94
CA PRO A 150 2.97 34.49 -19.08
C PRO A 150 3.08 32.99 -18.81
N ALA A 151 2.40 32.18 -19.63
CA ALA A 151 2.42 30.72 -19.73
C ALA A 151 3.22 29.96 -18.64
N VAL A 152 2.72 29.99 -17.40
CA VAL A 152 3.33 29.27 -16.28
C VAL A 152 3.43 27.78 -16.64
N ARG A 153 4.67 27.28 -16.70
CA ARG A 153 4.94 25.86 -16.76
C ARG A 153 5.46 25.41 -15.42
N TYR A 154 4.84 24.38 -14.85
CA TYR A 154 5.41 23.72 -13.69
C TYR A 154 5.47 22.22 -13.94
N ARG A 155 6.46 21.58 -13.33
CA ARG A 155 6.66 20.14 -13.35
C ARG A 155 6.32 19.57 -11.98
N VAL A 156 5.60 18.46 -11.98
CA VAL A 156 5.26 17.73 -10.76
C VAL A 156 6.13 16.47 -10.68
N THR A 157 6.97 16.39 -9.65
CA THR A 157 7.74 15.21 -9.28
C THR A 157 7.13 14.56 -8.04
N HIS A 158 7.15 13.23 -7.96
CA HIS A 158 6.63 12.47 -6.82
C HIS A 158 7.79 11.68 -6.23
N ASP A 159 8.09 11.92 -4.97
CA ASP A 159 9.02 11.09 -4.20
C ASP A 159 8.22 9.96 -3.56
N GLU A 160 8.37 8.75 -4.10
CA GLU A 160 7.70 7.54 -3.59
C GLU A 160 8.15 7.18 -2.16
N SER A 161 9.31 7.64 -1.71
CA SER A 161 9.87 7.28 -0.41
C SER A 161 9.25 8.06 0.74
N THR A 162 8.92 9.34 0.50
CA THR A 162 8.30 10.25 1.47
C THR A 162 6.84 10.54 1.15
N ASP A 163 6.32 10.00 0.05
CA ASP A 163 5.00 10.30 -0.50
C ASP A 163 4.74 11.80 -0.66
N THR A 164 5.78 12.53 -1.07
CA THR A 164 5.78 13.98 -1.22
C THR A 164 5.73 14.36 -2.69
N TYR A 165 4.86 15.30 -3.04
CA TYR A 165 4.79 15.87 -4.38
C TYR A 165 5.53 17.21 -4.41
N GLU A 166 6.51 17.33 -5.28
CA GLU A 166 7.23 18.57 -5.49
C GLU A 166 6.75 19.25 -6.78
N ILE A 167 6.43 20.54 -6.67
CA ILE A 167 6.02 21.37 -7.80
C ILE A 167 7.17 22.34 -8.08
N HIS A 168 7.79 22.20 -9.25
CA HIS A 168 8.89 23.04 -9.72
C HIS A 168 8.36 23.97 -10.81
N CYS A 169 8.38 25.28 -10.59
CA CYS A 169 7.99 26.25 -11.61
C CYS A 169 9.18 26.57 -12.54
N ASP A 170 8.98 26.45 -13.86
CA ASP A 170 9.95 26.88 -14.87
C ASP A 170 9.73 28.40 -15.12
N GLU A 171 10.77 29.23 -14.89
CA GLU A 171 10.76 30.68 -15.19
C GLU A 171 10.79 31.00 -16.70
#